data_AF-A0A131XKC2-F1
#
_entry.id   AF-A0A131XKC2-F1
#
_cell.length_a   1.000
_cell.length_b   1.000
_cell.length_c   1.000
_cell.angle_alpha   90.00
_cell.angle_beta   90.00
_cell.angle_gamma   90.00
#
_symmetry.space_group_name_H-M   'P 1'
#
loop_
_entity.id
_entity.type
_entity.pdbx_description
1 polymer ?
#
loop_
_entity_poly.entity_id
_entity_poly.type
_entity_poly.pdbx_seq_one_letter_code
_entity_poly.pdbx_strand_id
1 'polypeptide(L)'
;CVQQSRKLSLFKAPKDVKSCDFGGLLYPPPKLFVFISELEDIFTGCFSKSDLHKDSILDVLAVINRRSIGGVGCKSLTAKLISFYVVTRMHFSIKGLNKWRDEKRRSAQQQLKLRL
;
A
#
# COMPACT_ATOMS: atom_id res chain seq x y z
N CYS A 1 21.29 5.77 -18.76
CA CYS A 1 20.66 5.66 -17.42
C CYS A 1 21.69 5.72 -16.30
N VAL A 2 22.48 6.79 -16.24
CA VAL A 2 23.05 7.36 -15.02
C VAL A 2 23.19 8.83 -15.35
N GLN A 3 22.65 9.70 -14.49
CA GLN A 3 22.87 11.14 -14.34
C GLN A 3 21.54 11.75 -13.90
N GLN A 4 21.27 11.69 -12.59
CA GLN A 4 20.36 12.65 -11.98
C GLN A 4 21.10 13.25 -10.79
N SER A 5 21.55 14.49 -11.01
CA SER A 5 22.24 15.32 -10.03
C SER A 5 21.48 15.33 -8.71
N ARG A 6 22.21 15.02 -7.63
CA ARG A 6 21.71 15.04 -6.26
C ARG A 6 21.42 16.49 -5.85
N LYS A 7 20.21 16.97 -6.10
CA LYS A 7 19.56 17.92 -5.19
C LYS A 7 18.65 17.09 -4.29
N LEU A 8 19.20 16.63 -3.15
CA LEU A 8 18.35 16.17 -2.05
C LEU A 8 17.65 17.40 -1.48
N SER A 9 16.45 17.69 -1.98
CA SER A 9 15.50 18.47 -1.17
C SER A 9 15.23 17.67 0.09
N LEU A 10 15.49 18.27 1.25
CA LEU A 10 15.22 17.67 2.56
C LEU A 10 13.72 17.41 2.69
N PHE A 11 13.29 16.19 2.37
CA PHE A 11 11.92 15.76 2.60
C PHE A 11 11.74 15.62 4.10
N LYS A 12 10.92 16.49 4.70
CA LYS A 12 10.65 16.46 6.13
C LYS A 12 9.74 15.26 6.40
N ALA A 13 10.30 14.23 7.03
CA ALA A 13 9.57 13.05 7.44
C ALA A 13 8.27 13.42 8.18
N PRO A 14 7.15 12.71 7.93
CA PRO A 14 5.96 12.81 8.76
C PRO A 14 6.32 12.62 10.23
N LYS A 15 5.62 13.33 11.13
CA LYS A 15 5.97 13.34 12.56
C LYS A 15 6.02 11.92 13.16
N ASP A 16 5.13 11.04 12.72
CA ASP A 16 5.00 9.67 13.23
C ASP A 16 6.18 8.77 12.82
N VAL A 17 6.82 9.08 11.69
CA VAL A 17 7.99 8.33 11.22
C VAL A 17 9.21 8.64 12.09
N LYS A 18 9.32 9.87 12.60
CA LYS A 18 10.46 10.30 13.43
C LYS A 18 10.49 9.62 14.80
N SER A 19 9.33 9.29 15.37
CA SER A 19 9.25 8.55 16.64
C SER A 19 9.66 7.09 16.52
N CYS A 20 9.69 6.55 15.30
CA CYS A 20 10.05 5.16 15.01
C CYS A 20 11.38 5.02 14.26
N ASP A 21 12.06 6.14 13.96
CA ASP A 21 13.32 6.15 13.23
C ASP A 21 14.50 6.14 14.21
N PHE A 22 15.24 5.03 14.21
CA PHE A 22 16.47 4.85 14.98
C PHE A 22 17.73 5.15 14.15
N GLY A 23 17.60 5.91 13.05
CA GLY A 23 18.70 6.36 12.19
C GLY A 23 18.96 5.46 10.98
N GLY A 24 18.11 4.47 10.73
CA GLY A 24 18.26 3.49 9.64
C GLY A 24 17.18 3.53 8.57
N LEU A 25 16.16 4.39 8.72
CA LEU A 25 15.04 4.40 7.80
C LEU A 25 15.35 5.14 6.50
N LEU A 26 14.94 4.55 5.38
CA LEU A 26 15.05 5.20 4.07
C LEU A 26 13.87 6.14 3.83
N TYR A 27 14.17 7.41 3.55
CA TYR A 27 13.17 8.39 3.17
C TYR A 27 13.02 8.46 1.65
N PRO A 28 11.81 8.25 1.12
CA PRO A 28 11.60 8.30 -0.32
C PRO A 28 11.81 9.74 -0.84
N PRO A 29 12.39 9.91 -2.04
CA PRO A 29 12.37 11.19 -2.73
C PRO A 29 10.92 11.65 -2.98
N PRO A 30 10.65 12.97 -3.07
CA PRO A 30 9.28 13.50 -3.24
C PRO A 30 8.52 12.86 -4.40
N LYS A 31 9.20 12.63 -5.54
CA LYS A 31 8.59 11.99 -6.71
C LYS A 31 8.16 10.55 -6.44
N LEU A 32 8.95 9.79 -5.70
CA LEU A 32 8.58 8.41 -5.32
C LEU A 32 7.44 8.43 -4.30
N PHE A 33 7.46 9.36 -3.35
CA PHE A 33 6.38 9.52 -2.38
C PHE A 33 5.04 9.79 -3.07
N VAL A 34 4.97 10.79 -3.96
CA VAL A 34 3.76 11.11 -4.72
C VAL A 34 3.27 9.91 -5.53
N PHE A 35 4.18 9.20 -6.21
CA PHE A 35 3.83 8.01 -6.97
C PHE A 35 3.21 6.90 -6.10
N ILE A 36 3.76 6.65 -4.92
CA ILE A 36 3.20 5.67 -3.98
C ILE A 36 1.85 6.14 -3.43
N SER A 37 1.67 7.44 -3.17
CA SER A 37 0.38 8.01 -2.78
C SER A 37 -0.69 7.82 -3.85
N GLU A 38 -0.38 8.06 -5.12
CA GLU A 38 -1.32 7.80 -6.23
C GLU A 38 -1.72 6.33 -6.32
N LEU A 39 -0.77 5.41 -6.08
CA LEU A 39 -1.07 3.98 -6.02
C LEU A 39 -1.97 3.61 -4.83
N GLU A 40 -1.76 4.22 -3.66
CA GLU A 40 -2.61 4.02 -2.47
C GLU A 40 -4.03 4.53 -2.71
N ASP A 41 -4.18 5.69 -3.34
CA ASP A 41 -5.48 6.26 -3.67
C ASP A 41 -6.25 5.37 -4.66
N ILE A 42 -5.57 4.83 -5.67
CA ILE A 42 -6.17 3.86 -6.61
C ILE A 42 -6.57 2.59 -5.89
N PHE A 43 -5.66 2.03 -5.07
CA PHE A 43 -5.92 0.81 -4.32
C PHE A 43 -7.13 0.97 -3.40
N THR A 44 -7.13 2.01 -2.56
CA THR A 44 -8.23 2.33 -1.64
C THR A 44 -9.52 2.62 -2.42
N GLY A 45 -9.42 3.32 -3.54
CA GLY A 45 -10.54 3.57 -4.44
C GLY A 45 -11.22 2.29 -4.92
N CYS A 46 -10.45 1.26 -5.27
CA CYS A 46 -10.99 -0.04 -5.66
C CYS A 46 -11.74 -0.70 -4.50
N PHE A 47 -11.10 -0.85 -3.34
CA PHE A 47 -11.69 -1.58 -2.20
C PHE A 47 -12.68 -0.77 -1.35
N SER A 48 -12.88 0.52 -1.65
CA SER A 48 -13.96 1.32 -1.04
C SER A 48 -15.35 0.95 -1.58
N LYS A 49 -15.41 0.40 -2.80
CA LYS A 49 -16.68 0.12 -3.52
C LYS A 49 -16.90 -1.36 -3.81
N SER A 50 -15.86 -2.18 -3.75
CA SER A 50 -15.93 -3.60 -4.06
C SER A 50 -15.32 -4.43 -2.94
N ASP A 51 -15.96 -5.55 -2.62
CA ASP A 51 -15.39 -6.57 -1.75
C ASP A 51 -14.14 -7.19 -2.37
N LEU A 52 -13.30 -7.76 -1.51
CA LEU A 52 -12.13 -8.53 -1.95
C LEU A 52 -12.57 -9.84 -2.64
N HIS A 53 -12.08 -10.07 -3.85
CA HIS A 53 -12.26 -11.32 -4.60
C HIS A 53 -10.97 -11.76 -5.31
N LYS A 54 -11.02 -12.94 -5.94
CA LYS A 54 -9.86 -13.59 -6.57
C LYS A 54 -9.19 -12.74 -7.68
N ASP A 55 -9.97 -11.86 -8.31
CA ASP A 55 -9.53 -11.05 -9.46
C ASP A 55 -9.19 -9.60 -9.06
N SER A 56 -9.29 -9.22 -7.78
CA SER A 56 -9.14 -7.82 -7.37
C SER A 56 -7.76 -7.22 -7.68
N ILE A 57 -6.70 -8.05 -7.80
CA ILE A 57 -5.40 -7.57 -8.29
C ILE A 57 -5.53 -7.06 -9.74
N LEU A 58 -6.26 -7.77 -10.58
CA LEU A 58 -6.45 -7.41 -11.99
C LEU A 58 -7.27 -6.12 -12.10
N ASP A 59 -8.25 -5.90 -11.24
CA ASP A 59 -9.04 -4.66 -11.22
C ASP A 59 -8.18 -3.45 -10.86
N VAL A 60 -7.33 -3.58 -9.84
CA VAL A 60 -6.37 -2.53 -9.46
C VAL A 60 -5.43 -2.23 -10.64
N LEU A 61 -4.87 -3.27 -11.27
CA LEU A 61 -3.99 -3.09 -12.43
C LEU A 61 -4.72 -2.46 -13.63
N ALA A 62 -5.98 -2.80 -13.86
CA ALA A 62 -6.80 -2.20 -14.91
C ALA A 62 -7.02 -0.71 -14.67
N VAL A 63 -7.28 -0.29 -13.42
CA VAL A 63 -7.42 1.14 -13.07
C VAL A 63 -6.09 1.87 -13.22
N ILE A 64 -4.98 1.28 -12.76
CA ILE A 64 -3.64 1.85 -12.92
C ILE A 64 -3.33 2.10 -14.40
N ASN A 65 -3.60 1.11 -15.25
CA ASN A 65 -3.35 1.20 -16.69
C ASN A 65 -4.24 2.26 -17.36
N ARG A 66 -5.49 2.41 -16.91
CA ARG A 66 -6.42 3.43 -17.43
C ARG A 66 -6.08 4.86 -17.01
N ARG A 67 -5.61 5.06 -15.76
CA ARG A 67 -5.32 6.40 -15.22
C ARG A 67 -3.99 7.00 -15.69
N SER A 68 -3.13 6.23 -16.36
CA SER A 68 -1.81 6.69 -16.83
C SER A 68 -1.02 7.42 -15.73
N ILE A 69 -0.81 6.75 -14.59
CA ILE A 69 -0.05 7.31 -13.46
C ILE A 69 1.37 7.70 -13.85
N GLY A 70 1.94 8.68 -13.15
CA GLY A 70 3.30 9.15 -13.42
C GLY A 70 4.35 8.04 -13.28
N GLY A 71 5.42 8.06 -14.09
CA GLY A 71 6.50 7.08 -13.99
C GLY A 71 7.62 7.49 -13.02
N VAL A 72 8.15 6.53 -12.25
CA VAL A 72 9.38 6.70 -11.46
C VAL A 72 10.53 5.96 -12.15
N GLY A 73 11.50 6.73 -12.66
CA GLY A 73 12.65 6.18 -13.38
C GLY A 73 12.26 5.60 -14.75
N CYS A 74 12.79 4.43 -15.08
CA CYS A 74 12.49 3.74 -16.35
C CYS A 74 11.23 2.86 -16.23
N LYS A 75 10.64 2.52 -17.39
CA LYS A 75 9.40 1.71 -17.47
C LYS A 75 9.50 0.39 -16.70
N SER A 76 10.63 -0.31 -16.79
CA SER A 76 10.86 -1.57 -16.08
C SER A 76 10.92 -1.40 -14.56
N LEU A 77 11.53 -0.31 -14.07
CA LEU A 77 11.54 0.01 -12.64
C LEU A 77 10.14 0.38 -12.14
N THR A 78 9.42 1.22 -12.89
CA THR A 78 8.05 1.62 -12.55
C THR A 78 7.14 0.38 -12.47
N ALA A 79 7.20 -0.53 -13.45
CA ALA A 79 6.41 -1.76 -13.44
C ALA A 79 6.74 -2.66 -12.23
N LYS A 80 8.02 -2.79 -11.87
CA LYS A 80 8.45 -3.53 -10.67
C LYS A 80 7.92 -2.90 -9.39
N LEU A 81 7.95 -1.57 -9.28
CA LEU A 81 7.41 -0.85 -8.13
C LEU A 81 5.89 -1.03 -8.02
N ILE A 82 5.16 -0.91 -9.12
CA ILE A 82 3.71 -1.17 -9.15
C ILE A 82 3.41 -2.59 -8.67
N SER A 83 4.07 -3.58 -9.26
CA SER A 83 3.88 -4.98 -8.89
C SER A 83 4.18 -5.24 -7.43
N PHE A 84 5.31 -4.75 -6.94
CA PHE A 84 5.72 -4.91 -5.53
C PHE A 84 4.70 -4.27 -4.59
N TYR A 85 4.30 -3.03 -4.88
CA TYR A 85 3.38 -2.28 -4.04
C TYR A 85 2.00 -2.94 -4.01
N VAL A 86 1.40 -3.28 -5.15
CA VAL A 86 0.06 -3.88 -5.23
C VAL A 86 0.01 -5.22 -4.51
N VAL A 87 1.01 -6.10 -4.72
CA VAL A 87 1.07 -7.41 -4.04
C VAL A 87 1.22 -7.23 -2.53
N THR A 88 2.12 -6.34 -2.11
CA THR A 88 2.37 -6.08 -0.68
C THR A 88 1.12 -5.49 -0.01
N ARG A 89 0.44 -4.54 -0.68
CA ARG A 89 -0.76 -3.91 -0.15
C ARG A 89 -1.91 -4.91 -0.04
N MET A 90 -2.11 -5.77 -1.05
CA MET A 90 -3.08 -6.87 -0.99
C MET A 90 -2.80 -7.82 0.16
N HIS A 91 -1.54 -8.22 0.36
CA HIS A 91 -1.17 -9.09 1.47
C HIS A 91 -1.59 -8.49 2.81
N PHE A 92 -1.27 -7.21 3.05
CA PHE A 92 -1.65 -6.54 4.29
C PHE A 92 -3.16 -6.37 4.44
N SER A 93 -3.89 -6.09 3.36
CA SER A 93 -5.36 -5.99 3.39
C SER A 93 -6.00 -7.33 3.76
N ILE A 94 -5.56 -8.43 3.14
CA ILE A 94 -6.02 -9.79 3.45
C ILE A 94 -5.70 -10.16 4.89
N LYS A 95 -4.47 -9.88 5.34
CA LYS A 95 -4.04 -10.14 6.72
C LYS A 95 -4.91 -9.38 7.72
N GLY A 96 -5.26 -8.13 7.44
CA GLY A 96 -6.16 -7.32 8.25
C GLY A 96 -7.58 -7.90 8.31
N LEU A 97 -8.15 -8.26 7.16
CA LEU A 97 -9.49 -8.88 7.08
C LEU A 97 -9.56 -10.22 7.82
N ASN A 98 -8.54 -11.06 7.69
CA ASN A 98 -8.48 -12.34 8.38
C ASN A 98 -8.38 -12.15 9.90
N LYS A 99 -7.53 -11.22 10.36
CA LYS A 99 -7.44 -10.87 11.78
C LYS A 99 -8.80 -10.42 12.34
N TRP A 100 -9.50 -9.53 11.63
CA TRP A 100 -10.83 -9.07 12.04
C TRP A 100 -11.87 -10.21 12.10
N ARG A 101 -11.88 -11.10 11.11
CA ARG A 101 -12.77 -12.28 11.11
C ARG A 101 -12.48 -13.21 12.29
N ASP A 102 -11.20 -13.44 12.59
CA ASP A 102 -10.78 -14.28 13.70
C ASP A 102 -11.15 -13.68 15.06
N GLU A 103 -11.02 -12.37 15.22
CA GLU A 103 -11.45 -11.65 16.42
C GLU A 103 -12.97 -11.75 16.59
N LYS A 104 -13.75 -11.49 15.52
CA LYS A 104 -15.21 -11.62 15.53
C LYS A 104 -15.66 -13.03 15.91
N ARG A 105 -15.01 -14.06 15.35
CA ARG A 105 -15.30 -15.47 15.69
C ARG A 105 -15.00 -15.76 17.16
N ARG A 106 -13.87 -15.29 17.69
CA ARG A 106 -13.50 -15.49 19.10
C ARG A 106 -14.48 -14.81 20.05
N SER A 107 -14.88 -13.57 19.76
CA SER A 107 -15.88 -12.85 20.56
C SER A 107 -17.24 -13.57 20.55
N ALA A 108 -17.70 -14.06 19.40
CA ALA A 108 -18.95 -14.82 19.32
C ALA A 108 -18.90 -16.12 20.15
N GLN A 109 -17.77 -16.84 20.12
CA GLN A 109 -17.57 -18.04 20.94
C GLN A 109 -17.56 -17.75 22.44
N GLN A 110 -16.96 -16.63 22.86
CA GLN A 110 -16.98 -16.20 24.26
C GLN A 110 -18.41 -15.88 24.73
N GLN A 111 -19.19 -15.17 23.90
CA GLN A 111 -20.59 -14.86 24.22
C GLN A 111 -21.47 -16.12 24.35
N LEU A 112 -21.23 -17.15 23.53
CA LEU A 112 -21.93 -18.43 23.63
C LEU A 112 -21.57 -19.19 24.92
N LYS A 113 -20.31 -19.11 25.37
CA LYS A 113 -19.85 -19.72 26.63
C LYS A 113 -20.39 -19.06 27.89
N LEU A 114 -20.79 -17.78 27.82
CA LEU A 114 -21.40 -17.06 28.93
C LEU A 114 -22.93 -17.24 29.01
N ARG A 115 -23.53 -17.90 28.00
CA ARG A 115 -24.96 -18.19 27.92
C ARG A 115 -25.32 -19.65 28.24
N LEU A 116 -24.30 -20.48 28.46
CA LEU A 116 -24.40 -21.87 28.92
C LEU A 116 -23.93 -21.92 30.38
#